data_AF-A0A2M9WML5-F1
#
_entry.id   AF-A0A2M9WML5-F1
#
_cell.length_a   1.000
_cell.length_b   1.000
_cell.length_c   1.000
_cell.angle_alpha   90.00
_cell.angle_beta   90.00
_cell.angle_gamma   90.00
#
_symmetry.space_group_name_H-M   'P 1'
#
loop_
_entity.id
_entity.type
_entity.pdbx_description
1 polymer ?
#
loop_
_entity_poly.entity_id
_entity_poly.type
_entity_poly.pdbx_seq_one_letter_code
_entity_poly.pdbx_strand_id
1 'polypeptide(L)'
;MVAIAFYSITGQTERFIKKTQLSAHQIDDAHPKYDMGKSYILIVPSYQDFMMDSVVDFLTYKDNKKNIIGIIGCGNRNFNDLFAQTAKKIAATLKVPILYLLEFSGTNQDVKNVRKIVHDLSAGESTKQVQKPKELRGNISFLSDFRD
;
A
#
# COMPACT_ATOMS: atom_id res chain seq x y z
N MET A 1 -11.91 -9.69 10.13
CA MET A 1 -11.68 -8.23 9.99
C MET A 1 -10.32 -8.00 9.36
N VAL A 2 -10.27 -7.25 8.26
CA VAL A 2 -9.02 -6.87 7.58
C VAL A 2 -8.44 -5.63 8.25
N ALA A 3 -7.15 -5.67 8.60
CA ALA A 3 -6.45 -4.51 9.15
C ALA A 3 -5.88 -3.61 8.05
N ILE A 4 -5.45 -2.40 8.42
CA ILE A 4 -4.79 -1.46 7.49
C ILE A 4 -3.47 -1.04 8.09
N ALA A 5 -2.42 -1.05 7.28
CA ALA A 5 -1.16 -0.38 7.55
C ALA A 5 -0.95 0.72 6.49
N PHE A 6 -0.37 1.86 6.87
CA PHE A 6 -0.04 2.91 5.90
C PHE A 6 1.28 3.60 6.19
N TYR A 7 1.87 4.17 5.16
CA TYR A 7 3.05 5.02 5.27
C TYR A 7 2.77 6.41 4.72
N SER A 8 3.46 7.44 5.22
CA SER A 8 3.23 8.83 4.81
C SER A 8 4.48 9.67 5.08
N ILE A 9 4.98 10.35 4.04
CA ILE A 9 6.13 11.28 4.16
C ILE A 9 5.63 12.72 4.39
N THR A 10 4.82 13.25 3.47
CA THR A 10 4.33 14.65 3.52
C THR A 10 2.92 14.81 4.08
N GLY A 11 2.38 13.76 4.73
CA GLY A 11 1.05 13.78 5.35
C GLY A 11 -0.13 13.53 4.39
N GLN A 12 0.08 13.41 3.08
CA GLN A 12 -1.03 13.24 2.12
C GLN A 12 -1.77 11.91 2.31
N THR A 13 -1.04 10.81 2.47
CA THR A 13 -1.63 9.50 2.77
C THR A 13 -2.34 9.51 4.12
N GLU A 14 -1.72 10.11 5.14
CA GLU A 14 -2.34 10.27 6.47
C GLU A 14 -3.67 11.05 6.40
N ARG A 15 -3.71 12.16 5.64
CA ARG A 15 -4.96 12.92 5.40
C ARG A 15 -6.02 12.06 4.72
N PHE A 16 -5.62 11.21 3.76
CA PHE A 16 -6.55 10.26 3.14
C PHE A 16 -7.12 9.28 4.17
N ILE A 17 -6.26 8.64 4.98
CA ILE A 17 -6.68 7.72 6.05
C ILE A 17 -7.67 8.40 6.99
N LYS A 18 -7.39 9.63 7.44
CA LYS A 18 -8.29 10.40 8.31
C LYS A 18 -9.68 10.60 7.70
N LYS A 19 -9.78 10.87 6.38
CA LYS A 19 -11.08 10.98 5.68
C LYS A 19 -11.86 9.66 5.67
N THR A 20 -11.17 8.51 5.66
CA THR A 20 -11.84 7.20 5.68
C THR A 20 -12.46 6.84 7.02
N GLN A 21 -11.94 7.41 8.12
CA GLN A 21 -12.31 7.05 9.51
C GLN A 21 -12.11 5.56 9.83
N LEU A 22 -11.26 4.87 9.07
CA LEU A 22 -10.90 3.47 9.33
C LEU A 22 -9.73 3.43 10.33
N SER A 23 -9.73 2.41 11.18
CA SER A 23 -8.57 2.13 12.04
C SER A 23 -7.41 1.63 11.18
N ALA A 24 -6.26 2.29 11.30
CA ALA A 24 -5.06 1.97 10.55
C ALA A 24 -3.81 2.18 11.41
N HIS A 25 -2.83 1.30 11.24
CA HIS A 25 -1.50 1.44 11.83
C HIS A 25 -0.61 2.28 10.91
N GLN A 26 -0.02 3.35 11.43
CA GLN A 26 0.98 4.12 10.70
C GLN A 26 2.34 3.47 10.89
N ILE A 27 2.99 3.13 9.78
CA ILE A 27 4.41 2.79 9.75
C ILE A 27 5.18 4.08 9.97
N ASP A 28 5.98 4.14 11.02
CA ASP A 28 6.81 5.29 11.35
C ASP A 28 8.29 5.04 11.05
N ASP A 29 9.03 6.12 10.80
CA ASP A 29 10.45 6.02 10.44
C ASP A 29 11.33 5.59 11.60
N ALA A 30 10.95 5.92 12.84
CA ALA A 30 11.76 5.64 14.03
C ALA A 30 11.64 4.18 14.50
N HIS A 31 10.46 3.58 14.36
CA HIS A 31 10.12 2.25 14.83
C HIS A 31 9.31 1.45 13.78
N PRO A 32 9.84 1.24 12.57
CA PRO A 32 9.09 0.61 11.47
C PRO A 32 8.69 -0.85 11.72
N LYS A 33 9.28 -1.51 12.73
CA LYS A 33 9.07 -2.92 13.05
C LYS A 33 7.83 -3.11 13.92
N TYR A 34 6.69 -3.34 13.28
CA TYR A 34 5.42 -3.66 13.94
C TYR A 34 4.81 -4.95 13.39
N ASP A 35 4.36 -5.86 14.26
CA ASP A 35 3.75 -7.13 13.86
C ASP A 35 2.24 -6.94 13.65
N MET A 36 1.76 -7.05 12.42
CA MET A 36 0.32 -6.96 12.15
C MET A 36 -0.46 -8.14 12.75
N GLY A 37 0.14 -9.33 12.81
CA GLY A 37 -0.46 -10.57 13.33
C GLY A 37 -1.74 -11.04 12.63
N LYS A 38 -2.17 -10.39 11.53
CA LYS A 38 -3.42 -10.68 10.81
C LYS A 38 -3.38 -10.13 9.39
N SER A 39 -4.31 -10.60 8.55
CA SER A 39 -4.46 -10.10 7.17
C SER A 39 -4.67 -8.59 7.12
N TYR A 40 -3.91 -7.91 6.25
CA TYR A 40 -3.97 -6.46 6.13
C TYR A 40 -3.80 -5.93 4.71
N ILE A 41 -4.29 -4.71 4.49
CA ILE A 41 -4.05 -3.92 3.29
C ILE A 41 -2.97 -2.89 3.59
N LEU A 42 -2.01 -2.74 2.67
CA LEU A 42 -0.98 -1.71 2.75
C LEU A 42 -1.36 -0.50 1.90
N ILE A 43 -1.33 0.70 2.48
CA ILE A 43 -1.57 1.97 1.77
C ILE A 43 -0.28 2.79 1.74
N VAL A 44 0.28 3.02 0.55
CA VAL A 44 1.62 3.63 0.40
C VAL A 44 1.63 4.81 -0.57
N PRO A 45 2.42 5.86 -0.29
CA PRO A 45 2.68 6.92 -1.25
C PRO A 45 3.61 6.43 -2.35
N SER A 46 3.88 7.29 -3.35
CA SER A 46 4.92 7.04 -4.35
C SER A 46 6.09 7.97 -4.18
N TYR A 47 7.25 7.37 -3.96
CA TYR A 47 8.54 8.03 -3.84
C TYR A 47 9.63 7.14 -4.46
N GLN A 48 10.87 7.63 -4.47
CA GLN A 48 12.03 6.84 -4.83
C GLN A 48 12.26 5.75 -3.80
N ASP A 49 12.87 4.64 -4.21
CA ASP A 49 12.85 3.44 -3.40
C ASP A 49 13.66 3.60 -2.09
N PHE A 50 14.76 4.37 -2.11
CA PHE A 50 15.56 4.73 -0.90
C PHE A 50 14.79 5.55 0.15
N MET A 51 13.60 6.05 -0.19
CA MET A 51 12.75 6.75 0.78
C MET A 51 11.78 5.79 1.47
N MET A 52 11.76 4.52 1.08
CA MET A 52 10.78 3.52 1.51
C MET A 52 11.38 2.45 2.43
N ASP A 53 12.59 2.67 2.97
CA ASP A 53 13.29 1.73 3.85
C ASP A 53 12.41 1.30 5.03
N SER A 54 11.67 2.22 5.65
CA SER A 54 10.74 1.93 6.74
C SER A 54 9.58 1.02 6.31
N VAL A 55 9.12 1.12 5.05
CA VAL A 55 8.11 0.21 4.49
C VAL A 55 8.71 -1.17 4.27
N VAL A 56 9.96 -1.23 3.79
CA VAL A 56 10.69 -2.50 3.60
C VAL A 56 10.93 -3.17 4.95
N ASP A 57 11.35 -2.42 5.97
CA ASP A 57 11.53 -2.87 7.34
C ASP A 57 10.26 -3.41 7.97
N PHE A 58 9.16 -2.71 7.77
CA PHE A 58 7.85 -3.17 8.18
C PHE A 58 7.45 -4.48 7.48
N LEU A 59 7.56 -4.54 6.15
CA LEU A 59 7.09 -5.69 5.35
C LEU A 59 7.79 -7.00 5.69
N THR A 60 9.05 -6.91 6.08
CA THR A 60 9.94 -8.05 6.32
C THR A 60 10.05 -8.42 7.79
N TYR A 61 9.44 -7.64 8.67
CA TYR A 61 9.33 -7.97 10.07
C TYR A 61 8.31 -9.10 10.25
N LYS A 62 8.79 -10.24 10.78
CA LYS A 62 7.99 -11.45 11.03
C LYS A 62 7.18 -11.89 9.79
N ASP A 63 5.88 -12.12 9.95
CA ASP A 63 4.99 -12.64 8.91
C ASP A 63 4.24 -11.53 8.14
N ASN A 64 4.61 -10.25 8.28
CA ASN A 64 3.92 -9.15 7.58
C ASN A 64 3.85 -9.38 6.06
N LYS A 65 4.96 -9.79 5.43
CA LYS A 65 5.00 -10.15 4.01
C LYS A 65 4.00 -11.24 3.62
N LYS A 66 3.68 -12.18 4.51
CA LYS A 66 2.69 -13.25 4.25
C LYS A 66 1.26 -12.78 4.51
N ASN A 67 1.10 -11.83 5.43
CA ASN A 67 -0.20 -11.33 5.89
C ASN A 67 -0.78 -10.21 5.00
N ILE A 68 0.01 -9.65 4.08
CA ILE A 68 -0.49 -8.64 3.14
C ILE A 68 -1.40 -9.28 2.09
N ILE A 69 -2.63 -8.77 1.97
CA ILE A 69 -3.64 -9.30 1.03
C ILE A 69 -3.90 -8.37 -0.16
N GLY A 70 -3.33 -7.17 -0.15
CA GLY A 70 -3.43 -6.22 -1.25
C GLY A 70 -2.86 -4.85 -0.90
N ILE A 71 -2.72 -4.02 -1.94
CA ILE A 71 -2.06 -2.71 -1.84
C ILE A 71 -2.94 -1.63 -2.44
N ILE A 72 -2.99 -0.47 -1.78
CA ILE A 72 -3.55 0.76 -2.31
C ILE A 72 -2.40 1.75 -2.51
N GLY A 73 -2.30 2.30 -3.72
CA GLY A 73 -1.25 3.25 -4.07
C GLY A 73 -1.75 4.68 -4.14
N CYS A 74 -1.08 5.58 -3.43
CA CYS A 74 -1.26 7.02 -3.57
C CYS A 74 -0.16 7.59 -4.49
N GLY A 75 -0.49 8.56 -5.32
CA GLY A 75 0.48 9.21 -6.20
C GLY A 75 0.00 10.53 -6.76
N ASN A 76 0.61 10.94 -7.88
CA ASN A 76 0.22 12.10 -8.66
C ASN A 76 0.29 11.71 -10.14
N ARG A 77 -0.82 11.86 -10.89
CA ARG A 77 -0.90 11.42 -12.29
C ARG A 77 -0.01 12.25 -13.23
N ASN A 78 0.46 13.41 -12.81
CA ASN A 78 1.44 14.20 -13.57
C ASN A 78 2.76 13.43 -13.81
N PHE A 79 3.00 12.35 -13.07
CA PHE A 79 4.14 11.46 -13.25
C PHE A 79 3.91 10.32 -14.26
N ASN A 80 2.79 10.34 -15.00
CA ASN A 80 2.47 9.37 -16.06
C ASN A 80 2.66 7.91 -15.61
N ASP A 81 3.60 7.18 -16.23
CA ASP A 81 3.86 5.77 -15.94
C ASP A 81 4.34 5.53 -14.50
N LEU A 82 4.98 6.53 -13.88
CA LEU A 82 5.46 6.47 -12.50
C LEU A 82 4.33 6.77 -11.47
N PHE A 83 3.12 7.07 -11.92
CA PHE A 83 1.96 7.17 -11.03
C PHE A 83 1.81 5.89 -10.20
N ALA A 84 1.79 6.04 -8.87
CA ALA A 84 1.69 4.92 -7.93
C ALA A 84 2.81 3.86 -8.05
N GLN A 85 4.01 4.25 -8.50
CA GLN A 85 5.13 3.33 -8.75
C GLN A 85 5.48 2.43 -7.55
N THR A 86 5.48 2.96 -6.33
CA THR A 86 5.84 2.18 -5.13
C THR A 86 4.86 1.03 -4.92
N ALA A 87 3.56 1.30 -5.03
CA ALA A 87 2.53 0.27 -4.94
C ALA A 87 2.68 -0.79 -6.05
N LYS A 88 2.96 -0.36 -7.30
CA LYS A 88 3.20 -1.27 -8.43
C LYS A 88 4.41 -2.19 -8.19
N LYS A 89 5.51 -1.63 -7.70
CA LYS A 89 6.75 -2.36 -7.38
C LYS A 89 6.53 -3.40 -6.28
N ILE A 90 5.91 -3.01 -5.16
CA ILE A 90 5.61 -3.94 -4.06
C ILE A 90 4.63 -5.03 -4.53
N ALA A 91 3.57 -4.66 -5.27
CA ALA A 91 2.58 -5.60 -5.77
C ALA A 91 3.20 -6.67 -6.69
N ALA A 92 4.08 -6.25 -7.61
CA ALA A 92 4.82 -7.16 -8.48
C ALA A 92 5.77 -8.07 -7.68
N THR A 93 6.53 -7.51 -6.74
CA THR A 93 7.52 -8.22 -5.93
C THR A 93 6.87 -9.27 -5.02
N LEU A 94 5.74 -8.93 -4.39
CA LEU A 94 5.04 -9.79 -3.45
C LEU A 94 3.94 -10.64 -4.10
N LYS A 95 3.68 -10.44 -5.39
CA LYS A 95 2.59 -11.09 -6.13
C LYS A 95 1.22 -10.90 -5.47
N VAL A 96 0.98 -9.70 -4.94
CA VAL A 96 -0.28 -9.31 -4.31
C VAL A 96 -1.04 -8.30 -5.16
N PRO A 97 -2.38 -8.25 -5.07
CA PRO A 97 -3.19 -7.37 -5.92
C PRO A 97 -3.05 -5.88 -5.57
N ILE A 98 -3.07 -5.02 -6.60
CA ILE A 98 -3.41 -3.60 -6.41
C ILE A 98 -4.93 -3.48 -6.32
N LEU A 99 -5.42 -3.06 -5.16
CA LEU A 99 -6.85 -2.93 -4.88
C LEU A 99 -7.41 -1.58 -5.37
N TYR A 100 -6.62 -0.52 -5.29
CA TYR A 100 -7.04 0.83 -5.69
C TYR A 100 -5.84 1.75 -5.90
N LEU A 101 -5.99 2.76 -6.77
CA LEU A 101 -5.00 3.82 -6.97
C LEU A 101 -5.68 5.19 -6.90
N LEU A 102 -5.08 6.12 -6.15
CA LEU A 102 -5.64 7.46 -5.93
C LEU A 102 -4.57 8.56 -6.00
N GLU A 103 -5.02 9.79 -6.17
CA GLU A 103 -4.13 10.95 -6.19
C GLU A 103 -4.13 11.71 -4.86
N PHE A 104 -2.93 12.14 -4.46
CA PHE A 104 -2.72 12.99 -3.28
C PHE A 104 -3.39 12.44 -2.01
N SER A 105 -4.33 13.21 -1.45
CA SER A 105 -5.09 12.84 -0.25
C SER A 105 -6.48 12.27 -0.57
N GLY A 106 -6.72 11.90 -1.82
CA GLY A 106 -7.96 11.32 -2.32
C GLY A 106 -9.16 12.28 -2.33
N THR A 107 -10.10 11.96 -3.21
CA THR A 107 -11.43 12.56 -3.32
C THR A 107 -12.43 11.84 -2.41
N ASN A 108 -13.63 12.41 -2.27
CA ASN A 108 -14.73 11.72 -1.57
C ASN A 108 -15.12 10.40 -2.24
N GLN A 109 -14.94 10.28 -3.57
CA GLN A 109 -15.20 9.03 -4.28
C GLN A 109 -14.15 7.97 -3.94
N ASP A 110 -12.87 8.37 -3.83
CA ASP A 110 -11.80 7.46 -3.40
C ASP A 110 -12.04 6.91 -2.00
N VAL A 111 -12.50 7.77 -1.08
CA VAL A 111 -12.89 7.36 0.27
C VAL A 111 -14.01 6.32 0.24
N LYS A 112 -15.07 6.55 -0.55
CA LYS A 112 -16.18 5.59 -0.68
C LYS A 112 -15.70 4.26 -1.24
N ASN A 113 -14.87 4.29 -2.28
CA ASN A 113 -14.36 3.09 -2.93
C ASN A 113 -13.46 2.27 -1.99
N VAL A 114 -12.54 2.92 -1.27
CA VAL A 114 -11.64 2.23 -0.32
C VAL A 114 -12.41 1.66 0.87
N ARG A 115 -13.39 2.39 1.42
CA ARG A 115 -14.25 1.85 2.49
C ARG A 115 -15.02 0.61 2.02
N LYS A 116 -15.53 0.63 0.78
CA LYS A 116 -16.19 -0.53 0.19
C LYS A 116 -15.23 -1.72 0.07
N ILE A 117 -14.04 -1.52 -0.48
CA ILE A 117 -13.02 -2.57 -0.61
C ILE A 117 -12.69 -3.22 0.74
N VAL A 118 -12.45 -2.41 1.78
CA VAL A 118 -12.12 -2.90 3.13
C VAL A 118 -13.29 -3.67 3.74
N HIS A 119 -14.51 -3.19 3.54
CA HIS A 119 -15.73 -3.85 3.99
C HIS A 119 -15.90 -5.22 3.31
N ASP A 120 -15.87 -5.27 1.98
CA ASP A 120 -16.05 -6.49 1.19
C ASP A 120 -15.00 -7.56 1.56
N LEU A 121 -13.71 -7.18 1.64
CA LEU A 121 -12.65 -8.09 2.06
C LEU A 121 -12.82 -8.56 3.51
N SER A 122 -13.33 -7.70 4.40
CA SER A 122 -13.64 -8.10 5.78
C SER A 122 -14.80 -9.07 5.88
N ALA A 123 -15.72 -9.05 4.91
CA ALA A 123 -16.83 -10.00 4.77
C ALA A 123 -16.42 -11.31 4.05
N GLY A 124 -15.16 -11.44 3.63
CA GLY A 124 -14.66 -12.62 2.92
C GLY A 124 -14.96 -12.61 1.42
N GLU A 125 -15.44 -11.49 0.87
CA GLU A 125 -15.67 -11.36 -0.56
C GLU A 125 -14.34 -11.16 -1.30
N SER A 126 -14.22 -11.82 -2.46
CA SER A 126 -13.14 -11.50 -3.40
C SER A 126 -13.48 -10.18 -4.09
N THR A 127 -12.58 -9.20 -4.03
CA THR A 127 -12.76 -7.93 -4.74
C THR A 127 -12.78 -8.18 -6.26
N LYS A 128 -13.85 -7.72 -6.93
CA LYS A 128 -13.94 -7.76 -8.40
C LYS A 128 -13.11 -6.61 -8.97
N GLN A 129 -12.18 -6.96 -9.86
CA GLN A 129 -11.25 -6.09 -10.60
C GLN A 129 -10.08 -5.51 -9.79
N VAL A 130 -9.09 -6.36 -9.58
CA VAL A 130 -7.71 -5.95 -9.32
C VAL A 130 -7.10 -5.51 -10.66
N GLN A 131 -6.64 -4.27 -10.76
CA GLN A 131 -5.72 -3.94 -11.86
C GLN A 131 -4.42 -4.70 -11.60
N LYS A 132 -4.14 -5.71 -12.43
CA LYS A 132 -2.78 -6.26 -12.48
C LYS A 132 -1.85 -5.10 -12.85
N PRO A 133 -0.75 -4.87 -12.11
CA PRO A 133 0.24 -3.89 -12.52
C PRO A 133 0.63 -4.20 -13.97
N LYS A 134 0.68 -3.19 -14.85
CA LYS A 134 1.44 -3.37 -16.11
C LYS A 134 2.84 -3.82 -15.71
N GLU A 135 3.36 -4.88 -16.34
CA GLU A 135 4.70 -5.36 -16.07
C GLU A 135 5.67 -4.17 -16.13
N LEU A 136 6.36 -3.93 -15.02
CA LEU A 136 7.43 -2.95 -14.99
C LEU A 136 8.53 -3.50 -15.92
N ARG A 137 8.96 -2.69 -16.90
CA ARG A 137 10.08 -3.07 -17.77
C ARG A 137 11.36 -3.08 -16.92
N GLY A 138 11.88 -4.27 -16.64
CA GLY A 138 13.12 -4.48 -15.86
C GLY A 138 12.90 -5.40 -14.65
N ASN A 139 13.89 -6.23 -14.34
CA ASN A 139 13.91 -7.09 -13.14
C ASN A 139 14.17 -6.25 -11.88
N ILE A 140 13.22 -5.41 -11.47
CA ILE A 140 13.32 -4.59 -10.25
C ILE A 140 12.58 -5.32 -9.13
N SER A 141 13.31 -5.76 -8.12
CA SER A 141 12.74 -6.45 -6.96
C SER A 141 12.85 -5.51 -5.75
N PHE A 142 11.73 -4.85 -5.43
CA PHE A 142 11.63 -3.82 -4.39
C PHE A 142 12.14 -4.25 -3.01
N LEU A 143 12.19 -5.55 -2.74
CA LEU A 143 12.66 -6.07 -1.46
C LEU A 143 14.12 -6.53 -1.48
N SER A 144 14.61 -7.11 -2.57
CA SER A 144 16.02 -7.54 -2.66
C SER A 144 16.95 -6.37 -2.92
N ASP A 145 16.45 -5.34 -3.62
CA ASP A 145 17.27 -4.16 -3.94
C ASP A 145 17.50 -3.28 -2.69
N PHE A 146 16.77 -3.55 -1.61
CA PHE A 146 16.81 -2.82 -0.33
C PHE A 146 17.30 -3.68 0.83
N ARG A 147 17.69 -4.93 0.56
CA ARG A 147 18.17 -5.89 1.56
C ARG A 147 19.18 -6.88 0.98
N ASP A 148 20.39 -6.78 1.50
CA ASP A 148 21.48 -7.75 1.32
C ASP A 148 21.17 -9.12 1.94
#